data_AF-A0A9Q0I9H8-F1
#
_entry.id   AF-A0A9Q0I9H8-F1
#
_cell.length_a   1.000
_cell.length_b   1.000
_cell.length_c   1.000
_cell.angle_alpha   90.00
_cell.angle_beta   90.00
_cell.angle_gamma   90.00
#
_symmetry.space_group_name_H-M   'P 1'
#
loop_
_entity.id
_entity.type
_entity.pdbx_description
1 polymer ?
#
loop_
_entity_poly.entity_id
_entity_poly.type
_entity_poly.pdbx_seq_one_letter_code
_entity_poly.pdbx_strand_id
1 'polypeptide(L)'
;MLWRIVAALSEHLSTAFRSTIHEFSREIDGTERQLELGRLCLTQANKHFGMALGALFVQQHFSSQSKAKVQELVEDIKHSLDLRLQELDWMDETTKEAARAKLQHMMVMTGYPDFLLKPELIDLEYGFEMAPPTAGPKCSFLQESSSLLSMTRNSHSK
;
A
#
# COMPACT_ATOMS: atom_id res chain seq x y z
N MET A 1 -13.84 27.10 3.78
CA MET A 1 -14.22 25.68 3.59
C MET A 1 -14.33 25.29 2.12
N LEU A 2 -15.06 26.05 1.28
CA LEU A 2 -15.22 25.74 -0.16
C LEU A 2 -13.91 25.52 -0.91
N TRP A 3 -12.90 26.37 -0.67
CA TRP A 3 -11.58 26.24 -1.30
C TRP A 3 -10.94 24.86 -1.11
N ARG A 4 -11.07 24.26 0.08
CA ARG A 4 -10.48 22.93 0.37
C ARG A 4 -11.10 21.83 -0.51
N ILE A 5 -12.40 21.95 -0.81
CA ILE A 5 -13.11 21.02 -1.69
C ILE A 5 -12.67 21.22 -3.13
N VAL A 6 -12.61 22.48 -3.59
CA VAL A 6 -12.17 22.81 -4.95
C VAL A 6 -10.75 22.31 -5.19
N ALA A 7 -9.82 22.57 -4.26
CA ALA A 7 -8.45 22.10 -4.34
C ALA A 7 -8.36 20.56 -4.42
N ALA A 8 -9.10 19.84 -3.57
CA ALA A 8 -9.10 18.37 -3.56
C ALA A 8 -9.70 17.77 -4.83
N LEU A 9 -10.76 18.37 -5.40
CA LEU A 9 -11.42 17.84 -6.60
C LEU A 9 -10.72 18.25 -7.89
N SER A 10 -9.92 19.32 -7.89
CA SER A 10 -9.27 19.86 -9.10
C SER A 10 -8.34 18.84 -9.77
N GLU A 11 -7.75 17.92 -9.00
CA GLU A 11 -6.93 16.81 -9.50
C GLU A 11 -7.70 15.83 -10.39
N HIS A 12 -9.03 15.79 -10.28
CA HIS A 12 -9.91 14.89 -11.02
C HIS A 12 -10.62 15.56 -12.21
N LEU A 13 -10.39 16.86 -12.42
CA LEU A 13 -11.01 17.65 -13.50
C LEU A 13 -10.14 17.65 -14.77
N SER A 14 -10.47 18.55 -15.70
CA SER A 14 -9.74 18.69 -16.97
C SER A 14 -8.26 19.05 -16.75
N THR A 15 -7.45 18.87 -17.79
CA THR A 15 -6.02 19.18 -17.80
C THR A 15 -5.71 20.57 -17.26
N ALA A 16 -6.51 21.59 -17.60
CA ALA A 16 -6.30 22.96 -17.17
C ALA A 16 -6.39 23.13 -15.64
N PHE A 17 -7.38 22.53 -14.98
CA PHE A 17 -7.50 22.60 -13.52
C PHE A 17 -6.37 21.84 -12.83
N ARG A 18 -6.01 20.67 -13.37
CA ARG A 18 -4.92 19.85 -12.83
C ARG A 18 -3.55 20.53 -12.95
N SER A 19 -3.27 21.19 -14.07
CA SER A 19 -2.00 21.91 -14.25
C SER A 19 -1.90 23.08 -13.29
N THR A 20 -2.98 23.86 -13.12
CA THR A 20 -2.97 25.02 -12.21
C THR A 20 -2.79 24.62 -10.74
N ILE A 21 -3.48 23.57 -10.27
CA ILE A 21 -3.28 23.11 -8.88
C ILE A 21 -1.89 22.49 -8.68
N HIS A 22 -1.34 21.84 -9.71
CA HIS A 22 0.01 21.29 -9.68
C HIS A 22 1.08 22.40 -9.68
N GLU A 23 0.91 23.46 -10.47
CA GLU A 23 1.79 24.64 -10.42
C GLU A 23 1.77 25.28 -9.04
N PHE A 24 0.59 25.41 -8.43
CA PHE A 24 0.47 25.92 -7.06
C PHE A 24 1.18 25.03 -6.03
N SER A 25 0.99 23.71 -6.09
CA SER A 25 1.70 22.75 -5.22
C SER A 25 3.21 22.77 -5.46
N ARG A 26 3.68 22.94 -6.70
CA ARG A 26 5.11 23.07 -7.00
C ARG A 26 5.76 24.23 -6.25
N GLU A 27 5.12 25.40 -6.20
CA GLU A 27 5.69 26.56 -5.51
C GLU A 27 5.70 26.38 -3.97
N ILE A 28 4.79 25.57 -3.42
CA ILE A 28 4.74 25.28 -1.98
C ILE A 28 5.72 24.16 -1.59
N ASP A 29 5.68 23.05 -2.32
CA ASP A 29 6.35 21.80 -1.98
C ASP A 29 7.73 21.68 -2.67
N GLY A 30 8.07 22.62 -3.56
CA GLY A 30 9.32 22.63 -4.32
C GLY A 30 9.51 21.43 -5.26
N THR A 31 8.43 20.71 -5.59
CA THR A 31 8.51 19.42 -6.29
C THR A 31 8.64 19.60 -7.80
N GLU A 32 9.67 19.03 -8.42
CA GLU A 32 9.88 19.15 -9.85
C GLU A 32 9.13 18.10 -10.68
N ARG A 33 8.26 18.61 -11.56
CA ARG A 33 7.46 17.97 -12.63
C ARG A 33 6.16 17.28 -12.25
N GLN A 34 5.15 17.57 -13.08
CA GLN A 34 3.86 16.91 -13.10
C GLN A 34 4.04 15.42 -13.44
N LEU A 35 3.40 14.55 -12.66
CA LEU A 35 3.38 13.11 -12.96
C LEU A 35 2.75 12.86 -14.33
N GLU A 36 3.34 11.93 -15.07
CA GLU A 36 2.74 11.32 -16.26
C GLU A 36 1.33 10.78 -15.94
N LEU A 37 0.39 10.92 -16.87
CA LEU A 37 -1.02 10.58 -16.64
C LEU A 37 -1.22 9.15 -16.13
N GLY A 38 -0.48 8.18 -16.68
CA GLY A 38 -0.54 6.79 -16.23
C GLY A 38 -0.10 6.62 -14.78
N ARG A 39 0.96 7.32 -14.35
CA ARG A 39 1.42 7.30 -12.95
C ARG A 39 0.43 7.99 -12.03
N LEU A 40 -0.15 9.11 -12.45
CA LEU A 40 -1.20 9.80 -11.70
C LEU A 40 -2.40 8.86 -11.47
N CYS A 41 -2.91 8.21 -12.53
CA CYS A 41 -4.01 7.27 -12.42
C CYS A 41 -3.69 6.09 -11.48
N LEU A 42 -2.48 5.54 -11.56
CA LEU A 42 -2.02 4.47 -10.67
C LEU A 42 -1.94 4.94 -9.21
N THR A 43 -1.41 6.14 -8.96
CA THR A 43 -1.38 6.72 -7.60
C THR A 43 -2.79 6.92 -7.06
N GLN A 44 -3.72 7.42 -7.87
CA GLN A 44 -5.11 7.60 -7.46
C GLN A 44 -5.80 6.25 -7.22
N ALA A 45 -5.56 5.25 -8.06
CA ALA A 45 -6.08 3.90 -7.88
C ALA A 45 -5.53 3.28 -6.59
N ASN A 46 -4.23 3.41 -6.32
CA ASN A 46 -3.60 2.91 -5.10
C ASN A 46 -4.10 3.63 -3.83
N LYS A 47 -4.45 4.91 -3.94
CA LYS A 47 -5.04 5.66 -2.82
C LYS A 47 -6.40 5.12 -2.38
N HIS A 48 -7.20 4.57 -3.29
CA HIS A 48 -8.55 4.07 -2.99
C HIS A 48 -8.61 2.54 -2.87
N PHE A 49 -7.83 1.83 -3.69
CA PHE A 49 -7.84 0.37 -3.84
C PHE A 49 -6.48 -0.25 -3.49
N GLY A 50 -5.75 0.36 -2.55
CA GLY A 50 -4.39 -0.05 -2.20
C GLY A 50 -4.29 -1.49 -1.72
N MET A 51 -5.30 -2.02 -1.03
CA MET A 51 -5.31 -3.42 -0.58
C MET A 51 -5.49 -4.39 -1.76
N ALA A 52 -6.38 -4.08 -2.70
CA ALA A 52 -6.58 -4.89 -3.90
C ALA A 52 -5.32 -4.90 -4.80
N LEU A 53 -4.72 -3.73 -5.05
CA LEU A 53 -3.48 -3.63 -5.80
C LEU A 53 -2.31 -4.30 -5.05
N GLY A 54 -2.26 -4.17 -3.72
CA GLY A 54 -1.29 -4.83 -2.87
C GLY A 54 -1.38 -6.36 -2.95
N ALA A 55 -2.58 -6.93 -2.95
CA ALA A 55 -2.78 -8.37 -3.13
C ALA A 55 -2.22 -8.87 -4.47
N LEU A 56 -2.48 -8.14 -5.57
CA LEU A 56 -1.91 -8.44 -6.89
C LEU A 56 -0.38 -8.36 -6.89
N PHE A 57 0.18 -7.32 -6.26
CA PHE A 57 1.63 -7.13 -6.15
C PHE A 57 2.29 -8.27 -5.36
N VAL A 58 1.70 -8.65 -4.22
CA VAL A 58 2.21 -9.73 -3.37
C VAL A 58 2.23 -11.06 -4.12
N GLN A 59 1.16 -11.38 -4.86
CA GLN A 59 1.08 -12.62 -5.64
C GLN A 59 2.15 -12.74 -6.73
N GLN A 60 2.55 -11.61 -7.35
CA GLN A 60 3.46 -11.62 -8.49
C GLN A 60 4.93 -11.42 -8.11
N HIS A 61 5.20 -10.59 -7.10
CA HIS A 61 6.55 -10.08 -6.84
C HIS A 61 7.08 -10.38 -5.44
N PHE A 62 6.22 -10.75 -4.48
CA PHE A 62 6.65 -10.87 -3.09
C PHE A 62 6.82 -12.33 -2.66
N SER A 63 8.05 -12.72 -2.35
CA SER A 63 8.36 -14.07 -1.87
C SER A 63 8.09 -14.22 -0.37
N SER A 64 7.55 -15.37 0.04
CA SER A 64 7.37 -15.70 1.46
C SER A 64 8.69 -15.79 2.23
N GLN A 65 9.78 -16.19 1.55
CA GLN A 65 11.12 -16.23 2.12
C GLN A 65 11.61 -14.84 2.55
N SER A 66 11.34 -13.81 1.74
CA SER A 66 11.67 -12.42 2.10
C SER A 66 10.93 -11.98 3.37
N LYS A 67 9.67 -12.37 3.55
CA LYS A 67 8.91 -12.09 4.78
C LYS A 67 9.58 -12.70 6.01
N ALA A 68 9.93 -13.98 5.93
CA ALA A 68 10.55 -14.72 7.03
C ALA A 68 11.89 -14.12 7.44
N LYS A 69 12.74 -13.78 6.45
CA LYS A 69 14.05 -13.16 6.71
C LYS A 69 13.93 -11.79 7.39
N VAL A 70 12.97 -10.97 6.98
CA VAL A 70 12.74 -9.67 7.63
C VAL A 70 12.16 -9.85 9.03
N GLN A 71 11.29 -10.85 9.23
CA GLN A 71 10.77 -11.15 10.56
C GLN A 71 11.87 -11.54 11.55
N GLU A 72 12.79 -12.42 11.12
CA GLU A 72 13.98 -12.80 11.90
C GLU A 72 14.83 -11.57 12.25
N LEU A 73 15.14 -10.73 11.25
CA LEU A 73 15.89 -9.49 11.47
C LEU A 73 15.23 -8.56 12.50
N VAL A 74 13.90 -8.44 12.48
CA VAL A 74 13.19 -7.59 13.45
C VAL A 74 13.26 -8.18 14.86
N GLU A 75 13.15 -9.50 15.02
CA GLU A 75 13.32 -10.13 16.32
C GLU A 75 14.76 -9.99 16.85
N ASP A 76 15.77 -10.09 15.99
CA ASP A 76 17.17 -9.83 16.36
C ASP A 76 17.38 -8.38 16.84
N ILE A 77 16.77 -7.41 16.16
CA ILE A 77 16.81 -6.00 16.57
C ILE A 77 16.13 -5.80 17.92
N LYS A 78 14.96 -6.42 18.14
CA LYS A 78 14.27 -6.37 19.43
C LYS A 78 15.11 -7.00 20.53
N HIS A 79 15.75 -8.13 20.26
CA HIS A 79 16.64 -8.78 21.21
C HIS A 79 17.85 -7.89 21.56
N SER A 80 18.51 -7.31 20.56
CA SER A 80 19.62 -6.39 20.78
C SER A 80 19.22 -5.15 21.59
N LEU A 81 18.01 -4.62 21.35
CA LEU A 81 17.48 -3.51 22.13
C LEU A 81 17.18 -3.91 23.57
N ASP A 82 16.65 -5.12 23.81
CA ASP A 82 16.41 -5.64 25.18
C ASP A 82 17.71 -5.77 25.97
N LEU A 83 18.77 -6.29 25.35
CA LEU A 83 20.10 -6.35 25.97
C LEU A 83 20.62 -4.96 26.30
N ARG A 84 20.50 -4.03 25.34
CA ARG A 84 20.97 -2.65 25.55
C ARG A 84 20.22 -1.94 26.65
N LEU A 85 18.90 -2.16 26.80
CA LEU A 85 18.11 -1.58 27.89
C LEU A 85 18.59 -2.02 29.28
N GLN A 86 19.17 -3.22 29.40
CA GLN A 86 19.72 -3.70 30.68
C GLN A 86 21.00 -2.96 31.07
N GLU A 87 21.86 -2.65 30.08
CA GLU A 87 23.17 -2.01 30.27
C GLU A 87 23.11 -0.47 30.43
N LEU A 88 21.94 0.16 30.32
CA LEU A 88 21.83 1.62 30.41
C LEU A 88 21.97 2.13 31.86
N ASP A 89 23.05 2.86 32.14
CA ASP A 89 23.30 3.44 33.46
C ASP A 89 22.45 4.68 33.78
N TRP A 90 21.89 5.34 32.77
CA TRP A 90 21.13 6.58 32.94
C TRP A 90 19.64 6.36 33.26
N MET A 91 19.14 5.12 33.19
CA MET A 91 17.77 4.76 33.50
C MET A 91 17.70 4.03 34.85
N ASP A 92 16.70 4.36 35.67
CA ASP A 92 16.37 3.59 36.86
C ASP A 92 15.71 2.24 36.48
N GLU A 93 15.77 1.27 37.40
CA GLU A 93 15.28 -0.08 37.15
C GLU A 93 13.76 -0.13 36.85
N THR A 94 12.95 0.73 37.46
CA THR A 94 11.50 0.74 37.23
C THR A 94 11.17 1.19 35.80
N THR A 95 11.89 2.19 35.30
CA THR A 95 11.75 2.66 33.92
C THR A 95 12.29 1.62 32.92
N LYS A 96 13.38 0.91 33.25
CA LYS A 96 13.90 -0.19 32.42
C LYS A 96 12.87 -1.30 32.27
N GLU A 97 12.24 -1.75 33.36
CA GLU A 97 11.20 -2.78 33.31
C GLU A 97 10.01 -2.33 32.44
N ALA A 98 9.54 -1.09 32.60
CA ALA A 98 8.48 -0.54 31.77
C ALA A 98 8.85 -0.46 30.28
N ALA A 99 10.09 -0.09 29.96
CA ALA A 99 10.60 -0.04 28.59
C ALA A 99 10.66 -1.44 27.96
N ARG A 100 11.10 -2.45 28.72
CA ARG A 100 11.12 -3.86 28.27
C ARG A 100 9.71 -4.41 28.07
N ALA A 101 8.78 -4.10 28.97
CA ALA A 101 7.38 -4.46 28.80
C ALA A 101 6.78 -3.85 27.52
N LYS A 102 7.08 -2.57 27.24
CA LYS A 102 6.68 -1.94 25.98
C LYS A 102 7.28 -2.65 24.76
N LEU A 103 8.56 -2.99 24.80
CA LEU A 103 9.25 -3.70 23.72
C LEU A 103 8.62 -5.07 23.42
N GLN A 104 8.22 -5.80 24.46
CA GLN A 104 7.52 -7.08 24.32
C GLN A 104 6.14 -6.93 23.66
N HIS A 105 5.43 -5.83 23.95
CA HIS A 105 4.12 -5.54 23.38
C HIS A 105 4.15 -4.85 22.00
N MET A 106 5.33 -4.55 21.44
CA MET A 106 5.42 -3.98 20.11
C MET A 106 4.97 -4.98 19.05
N MET A 107 3.86 -4.66 18.36
CA MET A 107 3.37 -5.43 17.22
C MET A 107 4.25 -5.19 15.99
N VAL A 108 4.68 -6.27 15.35
CA VAL A 108 5.49 -6.23 14.12
C VAL A 108 4.58 -6.57 12.94
N MET A 109 4.50 -5.67 11.96
CA MET A 109 3.78 -5.91 10.71
C MET A 109 4.78 -5.92 9.55
N THR A 110 4.98 -7.10 8.95
CA THR A 110 6.02 -7.31 7.92
C THR A 110 5.39 -7.53 6.54
N GLY A 111 5.60 -6.57 5.63
CA GLY A 111 5.24 -6.67 4.21
C GLY A 111 3.75 -6.47 3.94
N TYR A 112 2.92 -7.45 4.28
CA TYR A 112 1.49 -7.44 3.99
C TYR A 112 0.70 -8.21 5.07
N PRO A 113 -0.52 -7.76 5.42
CA PRO A 113 -1.38 -8.49 6.33
C PRO A 113 -1.92 -9.78 5.71
N ASP A 114 -2.05 -10.83 6.51
CA ASP A 114 -2.34 -12.19 6.02
C ASP A 114 -3.72 -12.33 5.33
N PHE A 115 -4.66 -11.44 5.64
CA PHE A 115 -5.97 -11.43 4.98
C PHE A 115 -5.89 -11.09 3.48
N LEU A 116 -4.83 -10.41 3.02
CA LEU A 116 -4.63 -10.09 1.60
C LEU A 116 -4.38 -11.32 0.72
N LEU A 117 -4.03 -12.47 1.32
CA LEU A 117 -3.88 -13.73 0.58
C LEU A 117 -5.22 -14.38 0.24
N LYS A 118 -6.33 -13.90 0.82
CA LYS A 118 -7.67 -14.46 0.64
C LYS A 118 -8.49 -13.52 -0.25
N PRO A 119 -8.73 -13.87 -1.53
CA PRO A 119 -9.48 -13.03 -2.45
C PRO A 119 -10.87 -12.65 -1.92
N GLU A 120 -11.55 -13.60 -1.25
CA GLU A 120 -12.88 -13.41 -0.66
C GLU A 120 -12.95 -12.24 0.34
N LEU A 121 -11.88 -12.01 1.11
CA LEU A 121 -11.84 -10.93 2.10
C LEU A 121 -11.63 -9.56 1.43
N ILE A 122 -10.92 -9.54 0.31
CA ILE A 122 -10.74 -8.33 -0.50
C ILE A 122 -12.03 -7.98 -1.24
N ASP A 123 -12.71 -8.99 -1.79
CA ASP A 123 -14.00 -8.81 -2.43
C ASP A 123 -15.08 -8.37 -1.45
N LEU A 124 -15.01 -8.77 -0.18
CA LEU A 124 -15.88 -8.26 0.88
C LEU A 124 -15.59 -6.79 1.20
N GLU A 125 -14.31 -6.42 1.33
CA GLU A 125 -13.89 -5.05 1.65
C GLU A 125 -14.29 -4.05 0.56
N TYR A 126 -14.21 -4.46 -0.70
CA TYR A 126 -14.58 -3.64 -1.86
C TYR A 126 -15.94 -4.03 -2.46
N GLY A 127 -16.67 -4.91 -1.78
CA GLY A 127 -17.96 -5.42 -2.20
C GLY A 127 -19.04 -4.38 -2.00
N PHE A 128 -19.47 -3.75 -3.09
CA PHE A 128 -20.75 -3.07 -3.10
C PHE A 128 -21.83 -4.14 -3.14
N GLU A 129 -22.88 -4.04 -2.31
CA GLU A 129 -24.13 -4.79 -2.51
C GLU A 129 -24.73 -4.35 -3.86
N MET A 130 -24.20 -4.91 -4.94
CA MET A 130 -24.79 -4.78 -6.25
C MET A 130 -25.94 -5.76 -6.27
N ALA A 131 -27.13 -5.28 -6.65
CA ALA A 131 -28.14 -6.17 -7.21
C ALA A 131 -27.42 -7.13 -8.19
N PRO A 132 -27.77 -8.43 -8.19
CA PRO A 132 -27.03 -9.45 -8.91
C PRO A 132 -26.74 -8.95 -10.33
N PRO A 133 -25.53 -9.16 -10.86
CA PRO A 133 -25.15 -8.61 -12.15
C PRO A 133 -26.19 -9.05 -13.18
N THR A 134 -27.14 -8.17 -13.51
CA THR A 134 -27.93 -8.34 -14.71
C THR A 134 -26.91 -8.48 -15.80
N ALA A 135 -26.94 -9.60 -16.50
CA ALA A 135 -25.98 -10.01 -17.53
C ALA A 135 -25.80 -8.91 -18.58
N GLY A 136 -25.06 -7.87 -18.22
CA GLY A 136 -24.56 -6.84 -19.09
C GLY A 136 -23.29 -7.37 -19.74
N PRO A 137 -22.97 -6.90 -20.94
CA PRO A 137 -21.80 -7.37 -21.66
C PRO A 137 -20.56 -7.21 -20.77
N LYS A 138 -19.82 -8.31 -20.59
CA LYS A 138 -18.57 -8.35 -19.82
C LYS A 138 -17.72 -7.14 -20.21
N CYS A 139 -17.27 -6.39 -19.22
CA CYS A 139 -16.43 -5.21 -19.40
C CYS A 139 -15.18 -5.61 -20.18
N SER A 140 -15.06 -5.18 -21.44
CA SER A 140 -13.98 -5.53 -22.36
C SER A 140 -12.59 -5.24 -21.77
N PHE A 141 -12.49 -4.19 -20.95
CA PHE A 141 -11.28 -3.79 -20.25
C PHE A 141 -10.73 -4.85 -19.26
N LEU A 142 -11.61 -5.58 -18.56
CA LEU A 142 -11.19 -6.66 -17.64
C LEU A 142 -10.85 -7.95 -18.40
N GLN A 143 -11.41 -8.14 -19.60
CA GLN A 143 -11.10 -9.28 -20.44
C GLN A 143 -9.75 -9.11 -21.13
N GLU A 144 -9.41 -7.89 -21.57
CA GLU A 144 -8.11 -7.56 -22.15
C GLU A 144 -6.97 -7.71 -21.14
N SER A 145 -7.15 -7.24 -19.90
CA SER A 145 -6.11 -7.37 -18.86
C SER A 145 -5.85 -8.84 -18.49
N SER A 146 -6.89 -9.68 -18.41
CA SER A 146 -6.75 -11.11 -18.17
C SER A 146 -6.05 -11.84 -19.34
N SER A 147 -6.37 -11.48 -20.59
CA SER A 147 -5.68 -12.03 -21.76
C SER A 147 -4.22 -11.60 -21.84
N LEU A 148 -3.89 -10.34 -21.50
CA LEU A 148 -2.51 -9.85 -21.47
C LEU A 148 -1.68 -10.54 -20.38
N LEU A 149 -2.26 -10.78 -19.19
CA LEU A 149 -1.64 -11.56 -18.12
C LEU A 149 -1.44 -13.04 -18.49
N SER A 150 -2.32 -13.62 -19.32
CA SER A 150 -2.13 -14.99 -19.82
C SER A 150 -1.08 -15.09 -20.94
N MET A 151 -0.93 -14.04 -21.76
CA MET A 151 0.04 -13.99 -22.86
C MET A 151 1.47 -13.80 -22.36
N THR A 152 1.69 -13.03 -21.29
CA THR A 152 3.02 -12.88 -20.67
C THR A 152 3.47 -14.15 -19.94
N ARG A 153 2.54 -14.99 -19.48
CA ARG A 153 2.85 -16.28 -18.85
C ARG A 153 3.39 -17.33 -19.84
N ASN A 154 3.00 -17.25 -21.12
CA ASN A 154 3.42 -18.19 -22.16
C ASN A 154 4.69 -17.77 -22.92
N SER A 155 5.19 -16.54 -22.79
CA SER A 155 6.41 -16.10 -23.48
C SER A 155 7.71 -16.36 -22.71
N HIS A 156 7.63 -16.86 -21.46
CA HIS A 156 8.81 -17.19 -20.63
C HIS A 156 9.08 -18.70 -20.51
N SER A 157 8.39 -19.53 -21.30
CA SER A 157 8.64 -20.98 -21.40
C SER A 157 9.07 -21.38 -22.81
N LYS A 158 10.18 -20.81 -23.29
CA LYS A 158 11.06 -21.38 -24.31
C LYS A 158 12.50 -20.92 -24.07
#